data_AF-A0A2U1FQZ5-F1
#
_entry.id   AF-A0A2U1FQZ5-F1
#
_cell.length_a   1.000
_cell.length_b   1.000
_cell.length_c   1.000
_cell.angle_alpha   90.00
_cell.angle_beta   90.00
_cell.angle_gamma   90.00
#
_symmetry.space_group_name_H-M   'P 1'
#
loop_
_entity.id
_entity.type
_entity.pdbx_description
1 polymer ?
#
loop_
_entity_poly.entity_id
_entity_poly.type
_entity_poly.pdbx_seq_one_letter_code
_entity_poly.pdbx_strand_id
1 'polypeptide(L)' 'MSEEREPDIEFRSTVRGRRLRFEAVPDVRVDLTGDQDDASRSGSERENLPDRVRRHVTYTDVRVDHATLSWLDPPDA' A
#
# COMPACT_ATOMS: atom_id res chain seq x y z
N MET A 1 9.70 14.28 -12.32
CA MET A 1 8.79 15.45 -12.48
C MET A 1 7.32 15.00 -12.50
N SER A 2 6.95 13.91 -11.81
CA SER A 2 5.63 13.27 -11.94
C SER A 2 4.67 13.58 -10.78
N GLU A 3 5.12 14.30 -9.75
CA GLU A 3 4.33 14.57 -8.53
C GLU A 3 3.39 15.78 -8.66
N GLU A 4 3.52 16.58 -9.73
CA GLU A 4 2.72 17.80 -9.96
C GLU A 4 1.40 17.54 -10.71
N ARG A 5 1.18 16.31 -11.21
CA ARG A 5 0.01 15.90 -11.99
C ARG A 5 -0.79 14.83 -11.24
N GLU A 6 -2.12 14.90 -11.27
CA GLU A 6 -2.99 13.84 -10.76
C GLU A 6 -2.72 12.50 -11.48
N PRO A 7 -2.78 11.35 -10.77
CA PRO A 7 -2.54 10.05 -11.36
C PRO A 7 -3.64 9.70 -12.37
N ASP A 8 -3.27 8.99 -13.43
CA ASP A 8 -4.24 8.52 -14.45
C ASP A 8 -5.03 7.32 -13.95
N ILE A 9 -4.39 6.49 -13.15
CA ILE A 9 -4.97 5.31 -12.53
C ILE A 9 -4.68 5.36 -11.05
N GLU A 10 -5.74 5.22 -10.25
CA GLU A 10 -5.66 5.07 -8.82
C GLU A 10 -6.45 3.84 -8.38
N PHE A 11 -5.77 2.93 -7.69
CA PHE A 11 -6.39 1.79 -7.03
C PHE A 11 -6.31 1.98 -5.52
N ARG A 12 -7.47 1.94 -4.84
CA ARG A 12 -7.56 2.02 -3.37
C ARG A 12 -8.17 0.76 -2.79
N SER A 13 -7.65 0.35 -1.64
CA SER A 13 -8.21 -0.74 -0.85
C SER A 13 -8.17 -0.41 0.63
N THR A 14 -9.19 -0.85 1.36
CA THR A 14 -9.30 -0.64 2.81
C THR A 14 -9.51 -1.98 3.50
N VAL A 15 -8.65 -2.27 4.47
CA VAL A 15 -8.77 -3.43 5.36
C VAL A 15 -9.16 -2.95 6.75
N ARG A 16 -10.19 -3.57 7.33
CA ARG A 16 -10.66 -3.28 8.70
C ARG A 16 -10.69 -4.55 9.53
N GLY A 17 -10.20 -4.47 10.76
CA GLY A 17 -10.17 -5.59 11.69
C GLY A 17 -10.43 -5.15 13.12
N ARG A 18 -11.47 -5.70 13.76
CA ARG A 18 -11.76 -5.40 15.18
C ARG A 18 -10.68 -5.93 16.11
N ARG A 19 -10.17 -7.14 15.85
CA ARG A 19 -9.05 -7.75 16.58
C ARG A 19 -8.17 -8.51 15.60
N LEU A 20 -6.88 -8.23 15.63
CA LEU A 20 -5.87 -8.87 14.78
C LEU A 20 -4.69 -9.32 15.64
N ARG A 21 -4.30 -10.58 15.48
CA ARG A 21 -3.12 -11.15 16.14
C ARG A 21 -2.31 -11.92 15.11
N PHE A 22 -1.02 -11.62 15.07
CA PHE A 22 -0.07 -12.31 14.20
C PHE A 22 0.61 -13.44 14.96
N GLU A 23 0.49 -14.68 14.48
CA GLU A 23 1.25 -15.81 15.05
C GLU A 23 2.73 -15.76 14.60
N ALA A 24 3.00 -15.25 13.40
CA ALA A 24 4.34 -14.93 12.92
C ALA A 24 4.37 -13.50 12.37
N VAL A 25 5.50 -12.81 12.51
CA VAL A 25 5.68 -11.48 11.90
C VAL A 25 5.78 -11.66 10.38
N PRO A 26 4.90 -11.03 9.59
CA PRO A 26 4.92 -11.17 8.13
C PRO A 26 6.14 -10.48 7.53
N ASP A 27 6.74 -11.11 6.52
CA ASP A 27 7.65 -10.44 5.59
C ASP A 27 6.79 -9.77 4.51
N VAL A 28 6.79 -8.44 4.48
CA VAL A 28 5.91 -7.66 3.60
C VAL A 28 6.76 -7.00 2.53
N ARG A 29 6.48 -7.32 1.27
CA ARG A 29 7.04 -6.66 0.09
C ARG A 29 5.91 -6.33 -0.88
N VAL A 30 6.06 -5.20 -1.57
CA VAL A 30 5.25 -4.82 -2.72
C VAL A 30 6.21 -4.73 -3.88
N ASP A 31 6.01 -5.57 -4.88
CA ASP A 31 6.80 -5.59 -6.09
C ASP A 31 5.93 -4.99 -7.20
N LEU A 32 6.36 -3.85 -7.74
CA LEU A 32 5.82 -3.30 -8.97
C LEU A 32 6.67 -3.86 -10.11
N THR A 33 6.08 -4.11 -11.29
CA THR A 33 6.78 -4.79 -12.38
C THR A 33 6.47 -4.16 -13.72
N GLY A 34 7.42 -4.19 -14.66
CA GLY A 34 7.31 -3.60 -16.00
C GLY A 34 7.66 -2.11 -16.01
N ASP A 35 7.21 -1.37 -17.02
CA ASP A 35 7.44 0.10 -17.12
C ASP A 35 6.78 0.90 -15.98
N GLN A 36 5.95 0.22 -15.17
CA GLN A 36 5.30 0.77 -14.00
C GLN A 36 6.24 0.91 -12.78
N ASP A 37 7.45 0.32 -12.81
CA ASP A 37 8.37 0.36 -11.67
C ASP A 37 8.89 1.78 -11.39
N ASP A 38 9.09 2.59 -12.43
CA ASP A 38 9.50 4.00 -12.32
C ASP A 38 8.30 4.97 -12.26
N ALA A 39 7.18 4.59 -12.88
CA ALA A 39 6.01 5.44 -13.08
C ALA A 39 4.84 5.17 -12.12
N SER A 40 5.00 4.26 -11.14
CA SER A 40 3.97 3.97 -10.14
C SER A 40 4.47 4.15 -8.71
N ARG A 41 3.55 4.49 -7.82
CA ARG A 41 3.80 4.60 -6.38
C ARG A 41 2.79 3.76 -5.62
N SER A 42 3.25 2.96 -4.66
CA SER A 42 2.41 2.23 -3.72
C SER A 42 2.67 2.68 -2.29
N GLY A 43 1.62 2.69 -1.46
CA GLY A 43 1.73 3.12 -0.09
C GLY A 43 0.52 2.71 0.75
N SER A 44 0.72 2.68 2.06
CA SER A 44 -0.36 2.41 3.02
C SER A 44 -0.34 3.38 4.19
N GLU A 45 -1.52 3.88 4.56
CA GLU A 45 -1.78 4.54 5.83
C GLU A 45 -2.36 3.53 6.82
N ARG A 46 -1.88 3.57 8.06
CA ARG A 46 -2.23 2.59 9.10
C ARG A 46 -2.72 3.29 10.35
N GLU A 47 -3.89 2.88 10.83
CA GLU A 47 -4.44 3.27 12.13
C GLU A 47 -4.39 2.07 13.07
N ASN A 48 -3.92 2.28 14.30
CA ASN A 48 -3.79 1.27 15.37
C ASN A 48 -2.95 0.03 15.00
N LEU A 49 -2.12 0.14 13.95
CA LEU A 49 -1.20 -0.90 13.53
C LEU A 49 0.16 -0.28 13.16
N PRO A 50 1.24 -0.61 13.88
CA PRO A 50 2.55 -0.05 13.60
C PRO A 50 3.14 -0.62 12.30
N ASP A 51 4.14 0.06 11.73
CA ASP A 51 4.87 -0.43 10.56
C ASP A 51 5.50 -1.81 10.80
N ARG A 52 6.08 -1.99 12.00
CA ARG A 52 6.64 -3.26 12.46
C ARG A 52 5.75 -3.90 13.52
N VAL A 53 4.97 -4.88 13.11
CA VAL A 53 4.12 -5.67 14.02
C VAL A 53 4.93 -6.67 14.83
N ARG A 54 4.36 -7.16 15.93
CA ARG A 54 4.98 -8.14 16.83
C ARG A 54 4.13 -9.40 16.91
N ARG A 55 4.78 -10.56 16.99
CA ARG A 55 4.11 -11.84 17.23
C ARG A 55 3.34 -11.82 18.55
N HIS A 56 2.20 -12.46 18.58
CA HIS A 56 1.33 -12.66 19.74
C HIS A 56 0.79 -11.39 20.43
N VAL A 57 0.99 -10.21 19.83
CA VAL A 57 0.33 -8.97 20.26
C VAL A 57 -1.04 -8.88 19.57
N THR A 58 -2.07 -8.52 20.33
CA THR A 58 -3.40 -8.27 19.78
C THR A 58 -3.55 -6.77 19.53
N TYR A 59 -3.76 -6.42 18.27
CA TYR A 59 -4.13 -5.08 17.82
C TYR A 59 -5.65 -5.00 17.73
N THR A 60 -6.23 -3.87 18.14
CA THR A 60 -7.68 -3.67 18.18
C THR A 60 -8.05 -2.46 17.33
N ASP A 61 -9.21 -2.52 16.68
CA ASP A 61 -9.73 -1.46 15.82
C ASP A 61 -8.69 -1.00 14.77
N VAL A 62 -8.13 -1.99 14.07
CA VAL A 62 -7.14 -1.80 13.01
C VAL A 62 -7.83 -1.35 11.73
N ARG A 63 -7.24 -0.35 11.09
CA ARG A 63 -7.55 0.06 9.72
C ARG A 63 -6.26 0.23 8.93
N VAL A 64 -6.24 -0.30 7.73
CA VAL A 64 -5.16 -0.09 6.76
C VAL A 64 -5.81 0.36 5.47
N ASP A 65 -5.45 1.56 5.02
CA ASP A 65 -5.82 2.07 3.71
C ASP A 65 -4.57 1.98 2.83
N HIS A 66 -4.70 1.36 1.66
CA HIS A 66 -3.62 1.20 0.71
C HIS A 66 -4.01 1.83 -0.62
N ALA A 67 -3.07 2.53 -1.23
CA ALA A 67 -3.21 3.13 -2.54
C ALA A 67 -2.06 2.72 -3.46
N THR A 68 -2.39 2.51 -4.73
CA THR A 68 -1.42 2.42 -5.82
C THR A 68 -1.81 3.43 -6.88
N LEU A 69 -0.85 4.28 -7.24
CA LEU A 69 -1.00 5.39 -8.16
C LEU A 69 -0.10 5.12 -9.36
N SER A 70 -0.58 5.35 -10.57
CA SER A 70 0.18 5.20 -11.80
C SER A 70 -0.03 6.38 -12.74
N TRP A 71 1.05 6.77 -13.41
CA TRP A 71 1.05 7.76 -14.48
C TRP A 71 1.40 7.06 -15.79
N LEU A 72 0.55 7.21 -16.79
CA LEU A 72 0.75 6.58 -18.08
C LEU A 72 1.56 7.49 -18.99
N ASP A 73 2.61 6.91 -19.57
CA ASP A 73 3.31 7.55 -20.67
C ASP A 73 2.39 7.66 -21.89
N PRO A 74 2.52 8.74 -22.68
CA PRO A 74 1.81 8.83 -23.94
C PRO A 74 2.18 7.65 -24.85
N PRO A 75 1.27 7.15 -25.69
CA PRO A 75 1.58 6.08 -26.61
C PRO A 75 2.72 6.50 -27.54
N ASP A 76 3.66 5.57 -27.79
CA ASP A 76 4.68 5.75 -28.82
C ASP A 76 4.01 5.97 -30.19
N ALA A 77 4.47 6.99 -30.92
CA ALA A 77 3.93 7.41 -32.21
C ALA A 77 4.36 6.51 -33.38
#